data_AF-A0A451A396-F1
#
_entry.id   AF-A0A451A396-F1
#
_cell.length_a   1.000
_cell.length_b   1.000
_cell.length_c   1.000
_cell.angle_alpha   90.00
_cell.angle_beta   90.00
_cell.angle_gamma   90.00
#
_symmetry.space_group_name_H-M   'P 1'
#
loop_
_entity.id
_entity.type
_entity.pdbx_description
1 polymer ?
#
loop_
_entity_poly.entity_id
_entity_poly.type
_entity_poly.pdbx_seq_one_letter_code
_entity_poly.pdbx_strand_id
1 'polypeptide(L)'
;MLLDVQSDHLATVREILRRHMPDREVWAFGSRVRGTAREASDLDLCICGDEAIGFERLGRLRDAFSASTLPFRVDVLAWAGAGKSFRRVVERERVVVQNSYKQDWRISTWREEISLEYGKALRGYADATGSVQVFGTNGPVGWTDTPLAQGPGIILGRKGAYRGVHFSKRPFFVIDTAYYVVPKTDLDMRWLYYSIIHEKLGEIDDGSPIPSTTRAAVYVREVEIPSPVDQQSIASILGALDNRIELNRRMNETLEAMARALFKDWFVDFGPTRAKAEGRPAYLAPEVWDLFPDRLDGEGKPVGWEWKSFGDICGSSGKGVLWCYFQIETGIVADSRIW
;
A
#
# COMPACT_ATOMS: atom_id res chain seq x y z
N MET A 1 -6.18 15.28 42.18
CA MET A 1 -6.40 15.31 40.71
C MET A 1 -5.18 15.98 40.09
N LEU A 2 -4.53 15.37 39.10
CA LEU A 2 -3.33 15.98 38.49
C LEU A 2 -3.70 17.06 37.45
N LEU A 3 -4.88 16.99 36.84
CA LEU A 3 -5.35 17.91 35.80
C LEU A 3 -6.85 18.24 35.98
N ASP A 4 -7.19 19.53 36.05
CA ASP A 4 -8.53 20.08 36.20
C ASP A 4 -9.25 20.20 34.84
N VAL A 5 -9.65 19.04 34.32
CA VAL A 5 -10.44 18.87 33.08
C VAL A 5 -11.40 17.71 33.25
N GLN A 6 -12.68 17.90 32.89
CA GLN A 6 -13.69 16.83 32.91
C GLN A 6 -13.32 15.70 31.95
N SER A 7 -13.77 14.47 32.25
CA SER A 7 -13.29 13.27 31.54
C SER A 7 -13.71 13.22 30.07
N ASP A 8 -14.90 13.72 29.76
CA ASP A 8 -15.43 13.88 28.40
C ASP A 8 -14.64 14.92 27.60
N HIS A 9 -14.38 16.10 28.18
CA HIS A 9 -13.53 17.11 27.56
C HIS A 9 -12.10 16.61 27.33
N LEU A 10 -11.53 15.88 28.30
CA LEU A 10 -10.21 15.26 28.14
C LEU A 10 -10.20 14.20 27.02
N ALA A 11 -11.30 13.47 26.83
CA ALA A 11 -11.44 12.54 25.72
C ALA A 11 -11.44 13.27 24.37
N THR A 12 -12.18 14.38 24.23
CA THR A 12 -12.15 15.24 23.04
C THR A 12 -10.75 15.80 22.77
N VAL A 13 -10.05 16.27 23.82
CA VAL A 13 -8.67 16.75 23.69
C VAL A 13 -7.76 15.65 23.14
N ARG A 14 -7.84 14.44 23.72
CA ARG A 14 -7.03 13.30 23.27
C ARG A 14 -7.38 12.85 21.85
N GLU A 15 -8.64 12.90 21.44
CA GLU A 15 -9.04 12.57 20.07
C GLU A 15 -8.40 13.54 19.06
N ILE A 16 -8.49 14.84 19.33
CA ILE A 16 -7.88 15.89 18.48
C ILE A 16 -6.35 15.70 18.44
N LEU A 17 -5.70 15.50 19.59
CA LEU A 17 -4.25 15.29 19.64
C LEU A 17 -3.82 14.03 18.86
N ARG A 18 -4.55 12.92 18.97
CA ARG A 18 -4.23 11.69 18.21
C ARG A 18 -4.41 11.88 16.71
N ARG A 19 -5.40 12.67 16.28
CA ARG A 19 -5.63 12.94 14.86
C ARG A 19 -4.54 13.81 14.25
N HIS A 20 -4.05 14.80 14.99
CA HIS A 20 -3.15 15.82 14.43
C HIS A 20 -1.67 15.64 14.82
N MET A 21 -1.39 15.08 16.00
CA MET A 21 -0.06 14.91 16.59
C MET A 21 0.20 13.51 17.17
N PRO A 22 -0.14 12.40 16.49
CA PRO A 22 -0.02 11.05 17.08
C PRO A 22 1.43 10.65 17.44
N ASP A 23 2.41 11.20 16.74
CA ASP A 23 3.86 10.98 16.92
C ASP A 23 4.45 11.77 18.10
N ARG A 24 3.67 12.64 18.75
CA ARG A 24 4.20 13.55 19.78
C ARG A 24 3.62 13.21 21.14
N GLU A 25 4.51 13.18 22.12
CA GLU A 25 4.12 13.29 23.52
C GLU A 25 3.60 14.71 23.77
N VAL A 26 2.55 14.83 24.58
CA VAL A 26 1.90 16.11 24.88
C VAL A 26 1.69 16.23 26.37
N TRP A 27 2.18 17.34 26.91
CA TRP A 27 2.08 17.68 28.33
C TRP A 27 1.06 18.80 28.52
N ALA A 28 0.16 18.66 29.49
CA ALA A 28 -0.54 19.79 30.06
C ALA A 28 0.34 20.46 31.12
N PHE A 29 0.25 21.78 31.23
CA PHE A 29 0.88 22.56 32.29
C PHE A 29 -0.04 23.74 32.69
N GLY A 30 0.42 24.61 33.58
CA GLY A 30 -0.30 25.85 33.88
C GLY A 30 -1.41 25.69 34.93
N SER A 31 -2.39 26.59 34.87
CA SER A 31 -3.36 26.80 35.96
C SER A 31 -4.19 25.55 36.28
N ARG A 32 -4.61 24.81 35.25
CA ARG A 32 -5.39 23.56 35.36
C ARG A 32 -4.58 22.38 35.90
N VAL A 33 -3.25 22.43 35.84
CA VAL A 33 -2.39 21.43 36.49
C VAL A 33 -2.09 21.81 37.94
N ARG A 34 -1.85 23.10 38.21
CA ARG A 34 -1.51 23.60 39.56
C ARG A 34 -2.69 23.64 40.53
N GLY A 35 -3.92 23.42 40.06
CA GLY A 35 -5.13 23.54 40.87
C GLY A 35 -5.51 24.99 41.17
N THR A 36 -5.02 25.95 40.39
CA THR A 36 -5.35 27.38 40.52
C THR A 36 -6.26 27.88 39.39
N ALA A 37 -6.84 26.96 38.62
CA ALA A 37 -7.73 27.27 37.51
C ALA A 37 -9.08 27.83 38.00
N ARG A 38 -9.65 28.67 37.14
CA ARG A 38 -11.06 29.12 37.21
C ARG A 38 -11.81 28.44 36.07
N GLU A 39 -13.14 28.53 36.10
CA GLU A 39 -14.00 27.92 35.07
C GLU A 39 -13.59 28.31 33.64
N ALA A 40 -13.31 29.60 33.41
CA ALA A 40 -12.89 30.16 32.13
C ALA A 40 -11.37 30.06 31.83
N SER A 41 -10.58 29.41 32.69
CA SER A 41 -9.14 29.22 32.44
C SER A 41 -8.91 28.42 31.16
N ASP A 42 -7.84 28.72 30.45
CA ASP A 42 -7.35 27.93 29.33
C ASP A 42 -6.76 26.58 29.78
N LEU A 43 -6.62 25.67 28.83
CA LEU A 43 -5.80 24.47 28.95
C LEU A 43 -4.51 24.68 28.14
N ASP A 44 -3.39 24.83 28.84
CA ASP A 44 -2.07 24.95 28.22
C ASP A 44 -1.51 23.57 27.88
N LEU A 45 -1.23 23.33 26.60
CA LEU A 45 -0.61 22.12 26.09
C LEU A 45 0.77 22.41 25.48
N CYS A 46 1.75 21.59 25.84
CA CYS A 46 3.07 21.57 25.23
C CYS A 46 3.23 20.32 24.36
N ILE A 47 3.52 20.51 23.07
CA ILE A 47 3.85 19.44 22.15
C ILE A 47 5.36 19.19 22.22
N CYS A 48 5.73 18.00 22.70
CA CYS A 48 7.11 17.64 23.01
C CYS A 48 7.88 17.21 21.76
N GLY A 49 9.19 17.45 21.77
CA GLY A 49 10.12 17.08 20.71
C GLY A 49 11.10 18.20 20.37
N ASP A 50 12.34 17.81 20.05
CA ASP A 50 13.40 18.76 19.69
C ASP A 50 13.27 19.26 18.25
N GLU A 51 12.58 18.51 17.39
CA GLU A 51 12.26 18.95 16.04
C GLU A 51 11.16 20.00 16.01
N ALA A 52 11.34 21.02 15.17
CA ALA A 52 10.33 22.04 14.95
C ALA A 52 9.09 21.45 14.26
N ILE A 53 7.90 21.83 14.75
CA ILE A 53 6.63 21.45 14.14
C ILE A 53 6.34 22.43 13.01
N GLY A 54 6.09 21.91 11.81
CA GLY A 54 5.74 22.74 10.65
C GLY A 54 4.49 23.60 10.89
N PHE A 55 4.50 24.83 10.39
CA PHE A 55 3.44 25.84 10.60
C PHE A 55 2.04 25.31 10.26
N GLU A 56 1.87 24.69 9.09
CA GLU A 56 0.63 24.06 8.64
C GLU A 56 0.08 22.99 9.60
N ARG A 57 0.97 22.23 10.23
CA ARG A 57 0.57 21.15 11.13
C ARG A 57 0.10 21.70 12.47
N LEU A 58 0.81 22.70 12.99
CA LEU A 58 0.43 23.40 14.21
C LEU A 58 -0.86 24.22 14.02
N GLY A 59 -1.03 24.85 12.85
CA GLY A 59 -2.24 25.57 12.47
C GLY A 59 -3.47 24.66 12.49
N ARG A 60 -3.42 23.53 11.77
CA ARG A 60 -4.51 22.54 11.76
C ARG A 60 -4.90 22.04 13.16
N LEU A 61 -3.93 21.85 14.05
CA LEU A 61 -4.21 21.45 15.43
C LEU A 61 -4.96 22.56 16.20
N ARG A 62 -4.51 23.81 16.08
CA ARG A 62 -5.16 24.97 16.72
C ARG A 62 -6.57 25.21 16.19
N ASP A 63 -6.76 25.07 14.88
CA ASP A 63 -8.07 25.18 14.24
C ASP A 63 -9.02 24.09 14.76
N ALA A 64 -8.54 22.84 14.88
CA ALA A 64 -9.33 21.73 15.39
C ALA A 64 -9.76 21.94 16.85
N PHE A 65 -8.90 22.48 17.71
CA PHE A 65 -9.29 22.86 19.07
C PHE A 65 -10.30 24.02 19.08
N SER A 66 -10.08 25.04 18.24
CA SER A 66 -10.96 26.20 18.16
C SER A 66 -12.36 25.85 17.64
N ALA A 67 -12.46 24.85 16.76
CA ALA A 67 -13.72 24.34 16.22
C ALA A 67 -14.39 23.28 17.13
N SER A 68 -13.76 22.89 18.24
CA SER A 68 -14.30 21.89 19.15
C SER A 68 -15.38 22.45 20.08
N THR A 69 -16.15 21.56 20.73
CA THR A 69 -17.19 21.93 21.70
C THR A 69 -16.64 22.14 23.12
N LEU A 70 -15.32 22.28 23.28
CA LEU A 70 -14.71 22.48 24.59
C LEU A 70 -15.15 23.83 25.18
N PRO A 71 -15.53 23.90 26.47
CA PRO A 71 -16.00 25.15 27.09
C PRO A 71 -14.87 26.13 27.45
N PHE A 72 -13.63 25.79 27.12
CA PHE A 72 -12.44 26.58 27.38
C PHE A 72 -11.50 26.56 26.16
N ARG A 73 -10.65 27.59 26.07
CA ARG A 73 -9.61 27.65 25.04
C ARG A 73 -8.48 26.67 25.33
N VAL A 74 -7.85 26.16 24.27
CA VAL A 74 -6.66 25.31 24.37
C VAL A 74 -5.50 26.03 23.71
N ASP A 75 -4.51 26.40 24.50
CA ASP A 75 -3.30 27.07 24.02
C ASP A 75 -2.19 26.04 23.78
N VAL A 76 -1.60 26.09 22.58
CA VAL A 76 -0.60 25.09 22.15
C VAL A 76 0.76 25.73 21.94
N LEU A 77 1.75 25.19 22.68
CA LEU A 77 3.17 25.55 22.60
C LEU A 77 3.98 24.40 21.99
N ALA A 78 4.85 24.70 21.03
CA ALA A 78 5.85 23.75 20.54
C ALA A 78 7.12 23.78 21.42
N TRP A 79 7.54 22.62 21.92
CA TRP A 79 8.72 22.49 22.79
C TRP A 79 10.00 23.05 22.16
N ALA A 80 10.25 22.72 20.89
CA ALA A 80 11.42 23.18 20.13
C ALA A 80 11.60 24.72 20.15
N GLY A 81 10.50 25.48 20.15
CA GLY A 81 10.52 26.96 20.19
C GLY A 81 10.56 27.56 21.60
N ALA A 82 10.41 26.76 22.66
CA ALA A 82 10.34 27.25 24.03
C ALA A 82 11.74 27.57 24.60
N GLY A 83 11.87 28.72 25.29
CA GLY A 83 13.10 29.11 25.96
C GLY A 83 13.48 28.21 27.14
N LYS A 84 14.78 28.11 27.45
CA LYS A 84 15.33 27.20 28.49
C LYS A 84 14.70 27.38 29.88
N SER A 85 14.43 28.61 30.29
CA SER A 85 13.79 28.92 31.58
C SER A 85 12.35 28.40 31.63
N PHE A 86 11.61 28.55 30.54
CA PHE A 86 10.22 28.11 30.43
C PHE A 86 10.11 26.57 30.39
N ARG A 87 11.00 25.90 29.64
CA ARG A 87 11.08 24.44 29.59
C ARG A 87 11.19 23.81 30.99
N ARG A 88 12.03 24.39 31.88
CA ARG A 88 12.17 23.92 33.27
C ARG A 88 10.89 24.04 34.09
N VAL A 89 10.06 25.06 33.84
CA VAL A 89 8.79 25.24 34.54
C VAL A 89 7.81 24.16 34.10
N VAL A 90 7.67 23.95 32.79
CA VAL A 90 6.80 22.92 32.24
C VAL A 90 7.24 21.53 32.71
N GLU A 91 8.54 21.21 32.69
CA GLU A 91 9.07 19.91 33.17
C GLU A 91 8.74 19.62 34.63
N ARG A 92 8.77 20.63 35.51
CA ARG A 92 8.50 20.45 36.94
C ARG A 92 7.03 20.25 37.26
N GLU A 93 6.14 20.80 36.45
CA GLU A 93 4.71 20.97 36.77
C GLU A 93 3.81 20.44 35.64
N ARG A 94 4.23 19.38 34.96
CA ARG A 94 3.49 18.77 33.86
C ARG A 94 2.60 17.62 34.28
N VAL A 95 1.55 17.41 33.48
CA VAL A 95 0.81 16.15 33.40
C VAL A 95 0.86 15.63 31.97
N VAL A 96 1.15 14.35 31.80
CA VAL A 96 1.14 13.73 30.47
C VAL A 96 -0.31 13.53 30.01
N VAL A 97 -0.69 14.19 28.92
CA VAL A 97 -2.03 14.11 28.32
C VAL A 97 -2.09 13.03 27.25
N GLN A 98 -1.02 12.93 26.46
CA GLN A 98 -0.84 11.94 25.40
C GLN A 98 0.65 11.52 25.34
N ASN A 99 0.89 10.23 25.16
CA ASN A 99 2.20 9.68 24.80
C ASN A 99 2.37 9.68 23.28
N SER A 100 3.60 9.81 22.77
CA SER A 100 3.85 9.50 21.36
C SER A 100 3.54 8.02 21.11
N TYR A 101 3.08 7.64 19.91
CA TYR A 101 2.92 6.22 19.59
C TYR A 101 4.23 5.42 19.71
N LYS A 102 5.39 6.10 19.69
CA LYS A 102 6.71 5.47 19.82
C LYS A 102 7.21 5.31 21.26
N GLN A 103 6.47 5.75 22.28
CA GLN A 103 7.04 5.83 23.63
C GLN A 103 7.47 4.46 24.20
N ASP A 104 6.85 3.38 23.72
CA ASP A 104 7.17 1.99 24.10
C ASP A 104 7.91 1.21 23.01
N TRP A 105 8.36 1.87 21.94
CA TRP A 105 9.10 1.21 20.88
C TRP A 105 10.55 1.02 21.32
N ARG A 106 11.02 -0.23 21.30
CA ARG A 106 12.41 -0.52 21.64
C ARG A 106 13.30 -0.39 20.41
N ILE A 107 14.45 0.25 20.57
CA ILE A 107 15.47 0.28 19.52
C ILE A 107 16.25 -1.04 19.58
N SER A 108 16.49 -1.63 18.41
CA SER A 108 17.30 -2.84 18.25
C SER A 108 18.00 -2.83 16.88
N THR A 109 18.63 -3.95 16.52
CA THR A 109 19.25 -4.15 15.20
C THR A 109 18.63 -5.34 14.49
N TRP A 110 18.62 -5.33 13.16
CA TRP A 110 18.13 -6.49 12.39
C TRP A 110 18.86 -7.79 12.72
N ARG A 111 20.11 -7.73 13.19
CA ARG A 111 20.85 -8.90 13.69
C ARG A 111 20.14 -9.58 14.86
N GLU A 112 19.63 -8.81 15.80
CA GLU A 112 19.00 -9.30 17.02
C GLU A 112 17.60 -9.84 16.74
N GLU A 113 16.90 -9.23 15.78
CA GLU A 113 15.49 -9.49 15.52
C GLU A 113 15.23 -10.62 14.52
N ILE A 114 16.10 -10.79 13.52
CA ILE A 114 15.88 -11.77 12.45
C ILE A 114 17.13 -12.59 12.08
N SER A 115 16.89 -13.72 11.44
CA SER A 115 17.87 -14.44 10.62
C SER A 115 17.40 -14.46 9.17
N LEU A 116 18.31 -14.19 8.24
CA LEU A 116 18.08 -14.26 6.80
C LEU A 116 18.55 -15.61 6.26
N GLU A 117 17.72 -16.64 6.23
CA GLU A 117 18.12 -17.99 5.82
C GLU A 117 18.22 -18.16 4.30
N TYR A 118 19.23 -18.90 3.84
CA TYR A 118 19.44 -19.12 2.40
C TYR A 118 18.38 -20.06 1.81
N GLY A 119 17.93 -19.74 0.59
CA GLY A 119 17.21 -20.70 -0.24
C GLY A 119 18.08 -21.90 -0.63
N LYS A 120 17.44 -22.92 -1.21
CA LYS A 120 18.10 -24.17 -1.65
C LYS A 120 18.04 -24.32 -3.16
N ALA A 121 19.06 -24.97 -3.73
CA ALA A 121 19.03 -25.30 -5.15
C ALA A 121 17.84 -26.20 -5.47
N LEU A 122 17.11 -25.87 -6.53
CA LEU A 122 15.98 -26.63 -7.04
C LEU A 122 16.03 -26.62 -8.57
N ARG A 123 15.72 -27.74 -9.22
CA ARG A 123 15.69 -27.88 -10.68
C ARG A 123 14.29 -28.25 -11.13
N GLY A 124 13.96 -27.93 -12.38
CA GLY A 124 12.68 -28.30 -12.99
C GLY A 124 11.46 -27.56 -12.42
N TYR A 125 11.65 -26.51 -11.62
CA TYR A 125 10.55 -25.77 -11.02
C TYR A 125 9.75 -24.92 -12.02
N ALA A 126 10.37 -24.52 -13.14
CA ALA A 126 9.75 -23.60 -14.10
C ALA A 126 8.55 -24.23 -14.82
N ASP A 127 8.65 -25.52 -15.16
CA ASP A 127 7.63 -26.27 -15.89
C ASP A 127 6.77 -27.16 -14.97
N ALA A 128 7.02 -27.10 -13.66
CA ALA A 128 6.31 -27.91 -12.68
C ALA A 128 4.91 -27.35 -12.40
N THR A 129 3.97 -28.25 -12.07
CA THR A 129 2.57 -27.95 -11.70
C THR A 129 2.27 -28.27 -10.23
N GLY A 130 3.31 -28.30 -9.40
CA GLY A 130 3.21 -28.62 -7.98
C GLY A 130 2.38 -27.62 -7.17
N SER A 131 2.05 -27.98 -5.94
CA SER A 131 1.16 -27.17 -5.08
C SER A 131 1.84 -26.05 -4.29
N VAL A 132 3.18 -26.03 -4.25
CA VAL A 132 3.99 -25.08 -3.48
C VAL A 132 4.68 -24.10 -4.42
N GLN A 133 4.46 -22.80 -4.18
CA GLN A 133 5.11 -21.74 -4.96
C GLN A 133 6.61 -21.68 -4.65
N VAL A 134 7.43 -21.61 -5.71
CA VAL A 134 8.87 -21.37 -5.66
C VAL A 134 9.15 -19.88 -5.89
N PHE A 135 9.98 -19.29 -5.04
CA PHE A 135 10.40 -17.90 -5.10
C PHE A 135 11.90 -17.77 -5.35
N GLY A 136 12.26 -16.84 -6.22
CA GLY A 136 13.62 -16.33 -6.40
C GLY A 136 13.74 -14.86 -6.01
N THR A 137 14.83 -14.21 -6.43
CA THR A 137 15.14 -12.81 -6.08
C THR A 137 14.06 -11.79 -6.47
N ASN A 138 13.30 -12.07 -7.54
CA ASN A 138 12.28 -11.19 -8.12
C ASN A 138 10.84 -11.69 -7.89
N GLY A 139 10.65 -12.65 -6.98
CA GLY A 139 9.33 -13.18 -6.66
C GLY A 139 9.09 -14.59 -7.21
N PRO A 140 7.83 -14.94 -7.51
CA PRO A 140 7.45 -16.27 -7.98
C PRO A 140 8.16 -16.65 -9.28
N VAL A 141 8.73 -17.86 -9.34
CA VAL A 141 9.48 -18.38 -10.52
C VAL A 141 9.05 -19.77 -10.99
N GLY A 142 8.10 -20.40 -10.30
CA GLY A 142 7.62 -21.74 -10.63
C GLY A 142 7.03 -22.47 -9.43
N TRP A 143 6.96 -23.80 -9.52
CA TRP A 143 6.25 -24.64 -8.55
C TRP A 143 7.07 -25.87 -8.12
N THR A 144 6.69 -26.45 -6.99
CA THR A 144 7.23 -27.70 -6.44
C THR A 144 6.18 -28.36 -5.53
N ASP A 145 6.39 -29.60 -5.13
CA ASP A 145 5.53 -30.28 -4.16
C ASP A 145 6.08 -30.25 -2.74
N THR A 146 7.37 -29.94 -2.58
CA THR A 146 8.04 -29.93 -1.28
C THR A 146 8.32 -28.50 -0.84
N PRO A 147 7.76 -28.03 0.29
CA PRO A 147 8.07 -26.70 0.81
C PRO A 147 9.45 -26.67 1.48
N LEU A 148 10.10 -25.50 1.41
CA LEU A 148 11.29 -25.21 2.22
C LEU A 148 10.89 -24.61 3.58
N ALA A 149 9.82 -23.82 3.59
CA ALA A 149 9.26 -23.19 4.78
C ALA A 149 7.73 -23.37 4.82
N GLN A 150 7.18 -23.59 6.01
CA GLN A 150 5.75 -23.85 6.20
C GLN A 150 4.88 -22.59 6.09
N GLY A 151 5.49 -21.41 6.20
CA GLY A 151 4.79 -20.14 6.17
C GLY A 151 3.87 -19.90 7.37
N PRO A 152 3.19 -18.73 7.43
CA PRO A 152 3.43 -17.57 6.58
C PRO A 152 4.87 -17.05 6.71
N GLY A 153 5.41 -16.43 5.67
CA GLY A 153 6.82 -16.05 5.66
C GLY A 153 7.18 -14.99 4.64
N ILE A 154 8.37 -14.42 4.82
CA ILE A 154 8.88 -13.31 4.01
C ILE A 154 10.06 -13.82 3.19
N ILE A 155 10.07 -13.46 1.91
CA ILE A 155 11.15 -13.70 0.97
C ILE A 155 11.83 -12.36 0.70
N LEU A 156 13.16 -12.32 0.83
CA LEU A 156 13.99 -11.16 0.56
C LEU A 156 14.95 -11.47 -0.59
N GLY A 157 14.83 -10.74 -1.69
CA GLY A 157 15.75 -10.84 -2.82
C GLY A 157 17.18 -10.52 -2.40
N ARG A 158 18.14 -11.29 -2.92
CA ARG A 158 19.56 -11.20 -2.52
C ARG A 158 20.46 -10.75 -3.65
N LYS A 159 20.19 -11.17 -4.88
CA LYS A 159 21.10 -10.98 -6.03
C LYS A 159 20.37 -10.34 -7.20
N GLY A 160 21.07 -9.45 -7.92
CA GLY A 160 20.58 -8.83 -9.15
C GLY A 160 20.10 -7.40 -8.92
N ALA A 161 19.89 -6.65 -10.01
CA ALA A 161 19.52 -5.23 -9.94
C ALA A 161 18.19 -4.99 -9.19
N TYR A 162 17.24 -5.89 -9.37
CA TYR A 162 15.98 -5.92 -8.64
C TYR A 162 16.04 -7.03 -7.58
N ARG A 163 15.63 -6.70 -6.35
CA ARG A 163 15.67 -7.59 -5.18
C ARG A 163 14.39 -7.39 -4.37
N GLY A 164 13.32 -8.01 -4.86
CA GLY A 164 11.96 -7.83 -4.34
C GLY A 164 11.79 -8.38 -2.92
N VAL A 165 10.78 -7.88 -2.22
CA VAL A 165 10.32 -8.40 -0.93
C VAL A 165 8.92 -8.96 -1.11
N HIS A 166 8.74 -10.24 -0.79
CA HIS A 166 7.47 -10.95 -1.00
C HIS A 166 6.97 -11.58 0.29
N PHE A 167 5.64 -11.58 0.47
CA PHE A 167 4.99 -12.24 1.59
C PHE A 167 4.22 -13.46 1.08
N SER A 168 4.52 -14.64 1.62
CA SER A 168 3.74 -15.85 1.38
C SER A 168 2.81 -16.11 2.57
N LYS A 169 1.51 -16.25 2.29
CA LYS A 169 0.49 -16.70 3.26
C LYS A 169 0.46 -18.22 3.44
N ARG A 170 1.21 -18.97 2.62
CA ARG A 170 1.18 -20.44 2.51
C ARG A 170 2.59 -21.01 2.60
N PRO A 171 2.76 -22.34 2.77
CA PRO A 171 4.06 -22.98 2.56
C PRO A 171 4.67 -22.58 1.23
N PHE A 172 6.00 -22.41 1.22
CA PHE A 172 6.73 -21.90 0.06
C PHE A 172 8.13 -22.51 -0.02
N PHE A 173 8.73 -22.41 -1.20
CA PHE A 173 10.12 -22.78 -1.43
C PHE A 173 10.90 -21.54 -1.90
N VAL A 174 12.14 -21.38 -1.42
CA VAL A 174 13.03 -20.29 -1.85
C VAL A 174 14.27 -20.88 -2.48
N ILE A 175 14.64 -20.39 -3.68
CA ILE A 175 15.89 -20.78 -4.33
C ILE A 175 17.08 -19.92 -3.87
N ASP A 176 18.29 -20.35 -4.17
CA ASP A 176 19.58 -19.81 -3.70
C ASP A 176 19.85 -18.32 -4.05
N THR A 177 19.01 -17.73 -4.89
CA THR A 177 19.06 -16.30 -5.27
C THR A 177 18.34 -15.37 -4.29
N ALA A 178 17.65 -15.91 -3.29
CA ALA A 178 16.93 -15.14 -2.27
C ALA A 178 17.10 -15.74 -0.86
N TYR A 179 16.74 -14.96 0.15
CA TYR A 179 16.59 -15.42 1.52
C TYR A 179 15.12 -15.64 1.87
N TYR A 180 14.87 -16.46 2.88
CA TYR A 180 13.64 -16.39 3.66
C TYR A 180 13.95 -15.87 5.08
N VAL A 181 13.07 -15.05 5.62
CA VAL A 181 13.26 -14.40 6.92
C VAL A 181 12.70 -15.27 8.04
N VAL A 182 13.49 -15.47 9.09
CA VAL A 182 13.10 -16.18 10.32
C VAL A 182 13.23 -15.20 11.50
N PRO A 183 12.14 -14.86 12.18
CA PRO A 183 12.21 -14.01 13.36
C PRO A 183 12.92 -14.76 14.52
N LYS A 184 13.73 -14.03 15.28
CA LYS A 184 14.41 -14.53 16.49
C LYS A 184 13.66 -14.15 17.77
N THR A 185 12.86 -13.11 17.67
CA THR A 185 12.00 -12.55 18.72
C THR A 185 10.53 -12.74 18.33
N ASP A 186 9.61 -12.52 19.27
CA ASP A 186 8.18 -12.56 18.97
C ASP A 186 7.76 -11.31 18.18
N LEU A 187 7.56 -11.48 16.88
CA LEU A 187 7.22 -10.41 15.93
C LEU A 187 6.02 -10.83 15.08
N ASP A 188 5.09 -9.89 14.87
CA ASP A 188 4.03 -10.10 13.89
C ASP A 188 4.64 -10.18 12.48
N MET A 189 4.42 -11.31 11.81
CA MET A 189 5.03 -11.60 10.51
C MET A 189 4.62 -10.61 9.40
N ARG A 190 3.42 -10.02 9.48
CA ARG A 190 2.98 -9.02 8.49
C ARG A 190 3.56 -7.65 8.81
N TRP A 191 3.60 -7.26 10.09
CA TRP A 191 4.33 -6.04 10.47
C TRP A 191 5.80 -6.14 10.05
N LEU A 192 6.45 -7.27 10.29
CA LEU A 192 7.84 -7.52 9.90
C LEU A 192 8.03 -7.38 8.37
N TYR A 193 7.09 -7.89 7.59
CA TYR A 193 7.07 -7.71 6.14
C TYR A 193 7.05 -6.22 5.74
N TYR A 194 6.13 -5.45 6.31
CA TYR A 194 6.04 -4.01 6.03
C TYR A 194 7.25 -3.22 6.54
N SER A 195 7.81 -3.60 7.68
CA SER A 195 9.03 -2.99 8.23
C SER A 195 10.23 -3.22 7.30
N ILE A 196 10.39 -4.44 6.75
CA ILE A 196 11.46 -4.75 5.78
C ILE A 196 11.33 -3.90 4.50
N ILE A 197 10.10 -3.67 4.03
CA ILE A 197 9.83 -2.80 2.88
C ILE A 197 10.14 -1.34 3.23
N HIS A 198 9.67 -0.87 4.39
CA HIS A 198 9.87 0.50 4.85
C HIS A 198 11.36 0.84 5.03
N GLU A 199 12.13 -0.06 5.64
CA GLU A 199 13.59 0.08 5.81
C GLU A 199 14.38 -0.24 4.53
N LYS A 200 13.68 -0.63 3.45
CA LYS A 200 14.24 -0.88 2.12
C LYS A 200 15.40 -1.88 2.14
N LEU A 201 15.26 -2.96 2.91
CA LEU A 201 16.38 -3.89 3.08
C LEU A 201 16.80 -4.57 1.76
N GLY A 202 15.87 -4.79 0.83
CA GLY A 202 16.17 -5.32 -0.50
C GLY A 202 16.95 -4.35 -1.39
N GLU A 203 16.91 -3.05 -1.11
CA GLU A 203 17.64 -2.03 -1.87
C GLU A 203 19.07 -1.83 -1.36
N ILE A 204 19.44 -2.45 -0.22
CA ILE A 204 20.81 -2.40 0.29
C ILE A 204 21.73 -3.08 -0.72
N ASP A 205 22.77 -2.35 -1.11
CA ASP A 205 23.81 -2.77 -2.04
C ASP A 205 25.16 -2.82 -1.32
N ASP A 206 25.95 -3.85 -1.61
CA ASP A 206 27.30 -4.04 -1.10
C ASP A 206 28.38 -3.44 -2.02
N GLY A 207 27.99 -2.84 -3.15
CA GLY A 207 28.89 -2.23 -4.12
C GLY A 207 29.57 -3.24 -5.04
N SER A 208 29.12 -4.50 -5.05
CA SER A 208 29.63 -5.51 -5.97
C SER A 208 29.09 -5.31 -7.40
N PRO A 209 29.79 -5.84 -8.44
CA PRO A 209 29.35 -5.71 -9.83
C PRO A 209 27.96 -6.30 -10.12
N ILE A 210 27.53 -7.27 -9.31
CA ILE A 210 26.16 -7.79 -9.30
C ILE A 210 25.54 -7.34 -7.98
N PRO A 211 24.70 -6.29 -7.99
CA PRO A 211 24.09 -5.74 -6.79
C PRO A 211 23.55 -6.81 -5.84
N SER A 212 23.96 -6.75 -4.59
CA SER A 212 23.77 -7.83 -3.63
C SER A 212 23.40 -7.33 -2.24
N THR A 213 22.33 -7.88 -1.69
CA THR A 213 21.90 -7.64 -0.31
C THR A 213 22.58 -8.66 0.59
N THR A 214 23.66 -8.24 1.26
CA THR A 214 24.39 -9.13 2.19
C THR A 214 23.77 -9.15 3.58
N ARG A 215 23.87 -10.30 4.26
CA ARG A 215 23.49 -10.41 5.68
C ARG A 215 24.20 -9.35 6.53
N ALA A 216 25.50 -9.15 6.30
CA ALA A 216 26.31 -8.22 7.07
C ALA A 216 25.78 -6.78 6.96
N ALA A 217 25.44 -6.33 5.75
CA ALA A 217 24.90 -4.98 5.52
C ALA A 217 23.50 -4.80 6.12
N VAL A 218 22.65 -5.84 6.07
CA VAL A 218 21.32 -5.79 6.71
C VAL A 218 21.44 -5.76 8.24
N TYR A 219 22.23 -6.67 8.81
CA TYR A 219 22.31 -6.93 10.24
C TYR A 219 22.83 -5.76 11.08
N VAL A 220 23.58 -4.82 10.49
CA VAL A 220 24.08 -3.64 11.21
C VAL A 220 23.09 -2.49 11.27
N ARG A 221 21.99 -2.53 10.51
CA ARG A 221 21.01 -1.44 10.53
C ARG A 221 20.16 -1.50 11.79
N GLU A 222 19.86 -0.33 12.34
CA GLU A 222 18.93 -0.17 13.44
C GLU A 222 17.49 -0.28 12.97
N VAL A 223 16.61 -0.71 13.87
CA VAL A 223 15.16 -0.77 13.65
C VAL A 223 14.45 -0.47 14.97
N GLU A 224 13.36 0.29 14.88
CA GLU A 224 12.47 0.49 16.01
C GLU A 224 11.43 -0.61 16.02
N ILE A 225 11.31 -1.32 17.15
CA ILE A 225 10.37 -2.43 17.33
C ILE A 225 9.18 -1.96 18.16
N PRO A 226 7.98 -1.86 17.56
CA PRO A 226 6.76 -1.49 18.26
C PRO A 226 6.34 -2.52 19.29
N SER A 227 5.46 -2.10 20.20
CA SER A 227 4.73 -3.03 21.07
C SER A 227 3.93 -4.03 20.23
N PRO A 228 3.65 -5.25 20.73
CA PRO A 228 2.85 -6.23 19.98
C PRO A 228 1.48 -5.71 19.53
N VAL A 229 0.85 -4.83 20.32
CA VAL A 229 -0.43 -4.19 20.00
C VAL A 229 -0.28 -3.24 18.79
N ASP A 230 0.79 -2.46 18.76
CA ASP A 230 1.06 -1.57 17.63
C ASP A 230 1.42 -2.34 16.37
N GLN A 231 2.22 -3.42 16.50
CA GLN A 231 2.55 -4.30 15.38
C GLN A 231 1.28 -4.85 14.73
N GLN A 232 0.34 -5.39 15.52
CA GLN A 232 -0.94 -5.89 15.02
C GLN A 232 -1.80 -4.80 14.38
N SER A 233 -1.83 -3.61 14.99
CA SER A 233 -2.59 -2.47 14.47
C SER A 233 -2.06 -2.02 13.10
N ILE A 234 -0.74 -1.88 12.96
CA ILE A 234 -0.07 -1.53 11.71
C ILE A 234 -0.31 -2.63 10.66
N ALA A 235 -0.09 -3.89 11.02
CA ALA A 235 -0.28 -5.04 10.15
C ALA A 235 -1.72 -5.19 9.64
N SER A 236 -2.70 -4.87 10.49
CA SER A 236 -4.12 -4.91 10.13
C SER A 236 -4.47 -3.83 9.10
N ILE A 237 -4.06 -2.58 9.34
CA ILE A 237 -4.34 -1.45 8.45
C ILE A 237 -3.69 -1.66 7.08
N LEU A 238 -2.38 -1.94 7.06
CA LEU A 238 -1.65 -2.14 5.80
C LEU A 238 -2.10 -3.40 5.08
N GLY A 239 -2.36 -4.48 5.84
CA GLY A 239 -2.90 -5.72 5.29
C GLY A 239 -4.28 -5.57 4.64
N ALA A 240 -5.14 -4.71 5.19
CA ALA A 240 -6.45 -4.42 4.60
C ALA A 240 -6.31 -3.70 3.24
N LEU A 241 -5.34 -2.79 3.12
CA LEU A 241 -5.04 -2.08 1.87
C LEU A 241 -4.49 -3.04 0.81
N ASP A 242 -3.53 -3.91 1.18
CA ASP A 242 -2.97 -4.91 0.26
C ASP A 242 -4.03 -5.90 -0.22
N ASN A 243 -4.91 -6.36 0.66
CA ASN A 243 -6.02 -7.24 0.26
C ASN A 243 -6.94 -6.55 -0.77
N ARG A 244 -7.15 -5.23 -0.66
CA ARG A 244 -7.96 -4.47 -1.61
C ARG A 244 -7.24 -4.27 -2.94
N ILE A 245 -5.93 -4.03 -2.93
CA ILE A 245 -5.11 -3.96 -4.15
C ILE A 245 -5.18 -5.30 -4.91
N GLU A 246 -4.99 -6.41 -4.20
CA GLU A 246 -5.06 -7.75 -4.77
C GLU A 246 -6.44 -8.06 -5.36
N LEU A 247 -7.52 -7.70 -4.64
CA LEU A 247 -8.89 -7.85 -5.15
C LEU A 247 -9.11 -7.05 -6.44
N ASN A 248 -8.65 -5.80 -6.48
CA ASN A 248 -8.76 -4.95 -7.66
C ASN A 248 -7.98 -5.51 -8.86
N ARG A 249 -6.79 -6.08 -8.64
CA ARG A 249 -6.00 -6.72 -9.70
C ARG A 249 -6.74 -7.91 -10.31
N ARG A 250 -7.28 -8.80 -9.48
CA ARG A 250 -8.09 -9.94 -9.95
C ARG A 250 -9.34 -9.52 -10.71
N MET A 251 -9.98 -8.44 -10.25
CA MET A 251 -11.13 -7.87 -10.96
C MET A 251 -10.71 -7.35 -12.33
N ASN A 252 -9.59 -6.64 -12.43
CA ASN A 252 -9.05 -6.17 -13.70
C ASN A 252 -8.69 -7.34 -14.65
N GLU A 253 -8.04 -8.39 -14.15
CA GLU A 253 -7.73 -9.60 -14.93
C GLU A 253 -9.01 -10.27 -15.47
N THR A 254 -10.05 -10.36 -14.64
CA THR A 254 -11.34 -10.92 -15.04
C THR A 254 -12.02 -10.05 -16.10
N LEU A 255 -12.03 -8.73 -15.90
CA LEU A 255 -12.59 -7.78 -16.85
C LEU A 255 -11.84 -7.81 -18.19
N GLU A 256 -10.52 -7.92 -18.16
CA GLU A 256 -9.71 -8.08 -19.38
C GLU A 256 -10.04 -9.38 -20.11
N ALA A 257 -10.14 -10.50 -19.38
CA ALA A 257 -10.50 -11.78 -19.97
C ALA A 257 -11.90 -11.76 -20.60
N MET A 258 -12.87 -11.13 -19.92
CA MET A 258 -14.23 -10.95 -20.45
C MET A 258 -14.23 -10.04 -21.69
N ALA A 259 -13.52 -8.90 -21.64
CA ALA A 259 -13.41 -7.99 -22.77
C ALA A 259 -12.77 -8.67 -23.99
N ARG A 260 -11.71 -9.45 -23.78
CA ARG A 260 -11.03 -10.22 -24.83
C ARG A 260 -11.95 -11.28 -25.44
N ALA A 261 -12.71 -12.00 -24.60
CA ALA A 261 -13.67 -13.00 -25.06
C ALA A 261 -14.81 -12.36 -25.88
N LEU A 262 -15.39 -11.26 -25.40
CA LEU A 262 -16.43 -10.52 -26.12
C LEU A 262 -15.91 -9.94 -27.43
N PHE A 263 -14.72 -9.33 -27.43
CA PHE A 263 -14.12 -8.78 -28.63
C PHE A 263 -13.87 -9.87 -29.68
N LYS A 264 -13.32 -11.01 -29.26
CA LYS A 264 -13.12 -12.16 -30.15
C LYS A 264 -14.45 -12.64 -30.73
N ASP A 265 -15.47 -12.84 -29.89
CA ASP A 265 -16.80 -13.26 -30.34
C ASP A 265 -17.39 -12.27 -31.35
N TRP A 266 -17.35 -10.97 -31.05
CA TRP A 266 -18.06 -9.96 -31.84
C TRP A 266 -17.33 -9.56 -33.12
N PHE A 267 -16.00 -9.41 -33.07
CA PHE A 267 -15.22 -8.77 -34.14
C PHE A 267 -14.26 -9.72 -34.86
N VAL A 268 -13.99 -10.91 -34.33
CA VAL A 268 -13.14 -11.91 -34.99
C VAL A 268 -13.99 -13.07 -35.50
N ASP A 269 -14.85 -13.63 -34.65
CA ASP A 269 -15.68 -14.78 -34.99
C ASP A 269 -17.03 -14.36 -35.61
N PHE A 270 -17.40 -13.09 -35.47
CA PHE A 270 -18.68 -12.50 -35.89
C PHE A 270 -19.90 -13.21 -35.30
N GLY A 271 -19.78 -13.67 -34.06
CA GLY A 271 -20.77 -14.44 -33.29
C GLY A 271 -22.19 -13.90 -33.39
N PRO A 272 -22.46 -12.60 -33.12
CA PRO A 272 -23.81 -12.05 -33.17
C PRO A 272 -24.41 -12.10 -34.58
N THR A 273 -23.60 -11.78 -35.60
CA THR A 273 -24.03 -11.79 -37.01
C THR A 273 -24.38 -13.21 -37.47
N ARG A 274 -23.55 -14.19 -37.11
CA ARG A 274 -23.82 -15.61 -37.41
C ARG A 274 -25.04 -16.12 -36.67
N ALA A 275 -25.19 -15.76 -35.41
CA ALA A 275 -26.36 -16.14 -34.61
C ALA A 275 -27.66 -15.60 -35.22
N LYS A 276 -27.68 -14.34 -35.68
CA LYS A 276 -28.81 -13.78 -36.44
C LYS A 276 -29.08 -14.55 -37.73
N ALA A 277 -28.04 -14.80 -38.55
CA ALA A 277 -28.17 -15.51 -39.82
C ALA A 277 -28.75 -16.93 -39.67
N GLU A 278 -28.44 -17.58 -38.54
CA GLU A 278 -28.89 -18.92 -38.19
C GLU A 278 -30.24 -18.94 -37.45
N GLY A 279 -30.83 -17.78 -37.15
CA GLY A 279 -32.07 -17.68 -36.38
C GLY A 279 -31.93 -18.07 -34.92
N ARG A 280 -30.72 -18.01 -34.34
CA ARG A 280 -30.47 -18.27 -32.92
C ARG A 280 -31.02 -17.15 -32.05
N PRO A 281 -31.43 -17.44 -30.79
CA PRO A 281 -31.91 -16.42 -29.87
C PRO A 281 -30.82 -15.39 -29.55
N ALA A 282 -31.23 -14.13 -29.35
CA ALA A 282 -30.35 -13.05 -28.94
C ALA A 282 -29.73 -13.35 -27.57
N TYR A 283 -28.42 -13.13 -27.45
CA TYR A 283 -27.65 -13.31 -26.21
C TYR A 283 -27.00 -12.02 -25.71
N LEU A 284 -27.25 -10.91 -26.39
CA LEU A 284 -26.81 -9.56 -26.02
C LEU A 284 -28.02 -8.71 -25.66
N ALA A 285 -27.79 -7.60 -24.93
CA ALA A 285 -28.82 -6.60 -24.70
C ALA A 285 -29.36 -6.08 -26.05
N PRO A 286 -30.67 -5.80 -26.18
CA PRO A 286 -31.29 -5.43 -27.45
C PRO A 286 -30.56 -4.31 -28.19
N GLU A 287 -30.18 -3.25 -27.47
CA GLU A 287 -29.49 -2.09 -28.02
C GLU A 287 -28.11 -2.40 -28.61
N VAL A 288 -27.43 -3.45 -28.12
CA VAL A 288 -26.15 -3.91 -28.67
C VAL A 288 -26.38 -4.93 -29.77
N TRP A 289 -27.33 -5.83 -29.57
CA TRP A 289 -27.71 -6.86 -30.55
C TRP A 289 -28.09 -6.24 -31.89
N ASP A 290 -28.85 -5.15 -31.87
CA ASP A 290 -29.37 -4.46 -33.06
C ASP A 290 -28.27 -3.78 -33.89
N LEU A 291 -27.09 -3.52 -33.32
CA LEU A 291 -25.95 -2.95 -34.04
C LEU A 291 -25.30 -3.94 -35.04
N PHE A 292 -25.49 -5.25 -34.84
CA PHE A 292 -24.86 -6.25 -35.68
C PHE A 292 -25.73 -6.60 -36.91
N PRO A 293 -25.15 -6.67 -38.12
CA PRO A 293 -25.85 -7.17 -39.30
C PRO A 293 -26.40 -8.59 -39.10
N ASP A 294 -27.39 -8.97 -39.89
CA ASP A 294 -28.05 -10.30 -39.80
C ASP A 294 -27.44 -11.37 -40.73
N ARG A 295 -26.42 -11.02 -41.51
CA ARG A 295 -25.75 -11.91 -42.46
C ARG A 295 -24.31 -11.49 -42.76
N LEU A 296 -23.52 -12.45 -43.24
CA LEU A 296 -22.18 -12.21 -43.78
C LEU A 296 -22.22 -11.99 -45.30
N ASP A 297 -21.23 -11.27 -45.82
CA ASP A 297 -21.03 -11.05 -47.26
C ASP A 297 -20.20 -12.17 -47.91
N GLY A 298 -19.89 -12.02 -49.21
CA GLY A 298 -19.10 -13.00 -49.98
C GLY A 298 -17.63 -13.14 -49.55
N GLU A 299 -17.13 -12.22 -48.72
CA GLU A 299 -15.78 -12.25 -48.14
C GLU A 299 -15.79 -12.78 -46.70
N GLY A 300 -16.95 -13.15 -46.16
CA GLY A 300 -17.09 -13.73 -44.84
C GLY A 300 -17.10 -12.72 -43.68
N LYS A 301 -17.24 -11.41 -43.96
CA LYS A 301 -17.42 -10.35 -42.96
C LYS A 301 -18.89 -9.93 -42.84
N PRO A 302 -19.32 -9.30 -41.75
CA PRO A 302 -20.68 -8.77 -41.65
C PRO A 302 -20.99 -7.78 -42.77
N VAL A 303 -22.21 -7.83 -43.32
CA VAL A 303 -22.61 -6.93 -44.41
C VAL A 303 -22.49 -5.47 -43.98
N GLY A 304 -21.88 -4.65 -44.83
CA GLY A 304 -21.65 -3.22 -44.57
C GLY A 304 -20.35 -2.92 -43.80
N TRP A 305 -19.61 -3.95 -43.37
CA TRP A 305 -18.26 -3.77 -42.83
C TRP A 305 -17.25 -3.69 -43.96
N GLU A 306 -16.12 -3.03 -43.74
CA GLU A 306 -15.05 -2.88 -44.74
C GLU A 306 -13.69 -3.14 -44.08
N TRP A 307 -12.79 -3.83 -44.79
CA TRP A 307 -11.40 -3.93 -44.38
C TRP A 307 -10.64 -2.68 -44.85
N LYS A 308 -10.07 -1.93 -43.92
CA LYS A 308 -9.24 -0.74 -44.20
C LYS A 308 -7.92 -0.83 -43.47
N SER A 309 -6.86 -0.26 -44.05
CA SER A 309 -5.62 -0.08 -43.30
C SER A 309 -5.77 1.09 -42.33
N PHE A 310 -5.03 1.06 -41.23
CA PHE A 310 -5.06 2.14 -40.24
C PHE A 310 -4.73 3.52 -40.86
N GLY A 311 -3.85 3.56 -41.86
CA GLY A 311 -3.48 4.78 -42.59
C GLY A 311 -4.60 5.35 -43.46
N ASP A 312 -5.55 4.52 -43.89
CA ASP A 312 -6.72 4.97 -44.67
C ASP A 312 -7.79 5.63 -43.79
N ILE A 313 -7.72 5.39 -42.47
CA ILE A 313 -8.69 5.86 -41.48
C ILE A 313 -8.16 7.10 -40.72
N CYS A 314 -6.85 7.17 -40.47
CA CYS A 314 -6.24 8.26 -39.72
C CYS A 314 -5.56 9.30 -40.62
N GLY A 315 -6.02 10.56 -40.58
CA GLY A 315 -5.35 11.67 -41.24
C GLY A 315 -3.97 11.96 -40.64
N SER A 316 -2.96 12.19 -41.49
CA SER A 316 -1.60 12.53 -41.06
C SER A 316 -1.48 14.01 -40.70
N SER A 317 -1.55 14.35 -39.41
CA SER A 317 -1.07 15.66 -38.95
C SER A 317 0.44 15.57 -38.75
N GLY A 318 1.19 16.21 -39.66
CA GLY A 318 2.65 16.27 -39.57
C GLY A 318 3.12 16.76 -38.19
N LYS A 319 4.03 15.99 -37.60
CA LYS A 319 4.75 16.20 -36.32
C LYS A 319 3.92 16.01 -35.05
N GLY A 320 4.10 14.84 -34.43
CA GLY A 320 3.84 14.60 -33.00
C GLY A 320 2.49 13.95 -32.69
N VAL A 321 2.57 12.74 -32.11
CA VAL A 321 1.54 11.97 -31.39
C VAL A 321 0.09 12.18 -31.84
N LEU A 322 -0.44 11.19 -32.60
CA LEU A 322 -1.85 11.06 -32.91
C LEU A 322 -2.68 10.89 -31.63
N TRP A 323 -3.60 11.82 -31.39
CA TRP A 323 -4.74 11.65 -30.49
C TRP A 323 -5.99 11.45 -31.36
N CYS A 324 -6.66 10.31 -31.24
CA CYS A 324 -8.00 10.11 -31.83
C CYS A 324 -9.04 10.11 -30.70
N TYR A 325 -9.91 11.12 -30.70
CA TYR A 325 -11.21 11.06 -30.02
C TYR A 325 -12.16 10.23 -30.89
N PHE A 326 -12.71 9.14 -30.37
CA PHE A 326 -13.80 8.42 -31.03
C PHE A 326 -15.14 8.98 -30.54
N GLN A 327 -15.85 9.71 -31.41
CA GLN A 327 -17.29 9.91 -31.26
C GLN A 327 -17.97 8.73 -31.98
N ILE A 328 -18.53 7.82 -31.18
CA ILE A 328 -19.26 6.63 -31.65
C ILE A 328 -20.61 7.13 -32.16
N GLU A 329 -20.76 7.36 -33.46
CA GLU A 329 -22.09 7.56 -34.04
C GLU A 329 -22.50 6.47 -35.05
N THR A 330 -21.61 5.74 -35.72
CA THR A 330 -22.07 4.74 -36.71
C THR A 330 -21.17 3.53 -37.03
N GLY A 331 -20.08 3.26 -36.29
CA GLY A 331 -19.28 2.06 -36.60
C GLY A 331 -18.15 1.76 -35.63
N ILE A 332 -17.91 0.47 -35.40
CA ILE A 332 -16.82 -0.03 -34.56
C ILE A 332 -15.65 -0.41 -35.47
N VAL A 333 -14.49 0.20 -35.25
CA VAL A 333 -13.23 -0.18 -35.90
C VAL A 333 -12.50 -1.14 -34.97
N ALA A 334 -12.26 -2.37 -35.43
CA ALA A 334 -11.51 -3.40 -34.72
C ALA A 334 -10.28 -3.77 -35.56
N ASP A 335 -9.07 -3.59 -35.00
CA ASP A 335 -7.83 -4.07 -35.62
C ASP A 335 -7.53 -5.49 -35.09
N SER A 336 -7.50 -6.46 -35.99
CA SER A 336 -7.21 -7.86 -35.67
C SER A 336 -5.71 -8.17 -35.52
N ARG A 337 -4.81 -7.19 -35.73
CA ARG A 337 -3.35 -7.37 -35.73
C ARG A 337 -2.63 -6.81 -34.51
N ILE A 338 -3.36 -6.26 -33.54
CA ILE A 338 -2.76 -5.69 -32.32
C ILE A 338 -3.24 -6.48 -31.10
N TRP A 339 -2.99 -7.79 -31.02
CA TRP A 339 -2.85 -8.54 -29.75
C TRP A 339 -2.12 -9.86 -29.99
#